data_AF-A0A853GDV0-F1
#
_entry.id   AF-A0A853GDV0-F1
#
_cell.length_a   1.000
_cell.length_b   1.000
_cell.length_c   1.000
_cell.angle_alpha   90.00
_cell.angle_beta   90.00
_cell.angle_gamma   90.00
#
_symmetry.space_group_name_H-M   'P 1'
#
loop_
_entity.id
_entity.type
_entity.pdbx_description
1 polymer ?
#
loop_
_entity_poly.entity_id
_entity_poly.type
_entity_poly.pdbx_seq_one_letter_code
_entity_poly.pdbx_strand_id
1 'polypeptide(L)'
;MPVNLVFTADEIDLLGRTADALSAYMGKPVLAQVMDAAETGFEWVVFAVPLQPQDKLDDFITVEVGGPDVRLLGNKGGLDMADNELFDGEYLWAIQLSELEGARFIKVDQEGDEIGWTDNLQDLLPFDIVDEAISDDLDDDNEPDDQDAGTPDLPVSYLPPSDKLH
;
A
#
# COMPACT_ATOMS: atom_id res chain seq x y z
N MET A 1 28.13 -4.27 19.98
CA MET A 1 27.64 -4.47 18.60
C MET A 1 26.96 -3.17 18.24
N PRO A 2 27.22 -2.56 17.08
CA PRO A 2 26.43 -1.39 16.68
C PRO A 2 24.96 -1.82 16.64
N VAL A 3 24.10 -1.04 17.30
CA VAL A 3 22.66 -1.24 17.25
C VAL A 3 22.20 -0.62 15.94
N ASN A 4 22.11 -1.43 14.89
CA ASN A 4 21.52 -0.93 13.66
C ASN A 4 20.05 -0.63 13.93
N LEU A 5 19.64 0.61 13.68
CA LEU A 5 18.24 0.98 13.73
C LEU A 5 17.57 0.40 12.49
N VAL A 6 16.65 -0.54 12.71
CA VAL A 6 15.92 -1.20 11.64
C VAL A 6 14.43 -1.04 11.83
N PHE A 7 13.68 -1.00 10.73
CA PHE A 7 12.23 -0.97 10.77
C PHE A 7 11.70 -2.35 11.17
N THR A 8 10.64 -2.35 11.97
CA THR A 8 9.90 -3.57 12.31
C THR A 8 9.05 -4.04 11.12
N ALA A 9 8.62 -5.30 11.13
CA ALA A 9 7.77 -5.83 10.07
C ALA A 9 6.45 -5.04 9.93
N ASP A 10 5.86 -4.64 11.06
CA ASP A 10 4.64 -3.83 11.10
C ASP A 10 4.86 -2.42 10.51
N GLU A 11 5.99 -1.78 10.82
CA GLU A 11 6.37 -0.48 10.25
C GLU A 11 6.55 -0.59 8.73
N ILE A 12 7.22 -1.65 8.27
CA ILE A 12 7.42 -1.92 6.84
C ILE A 12 6.09 -2.13 6.11
N ASP A 13 5.16 -2.87 6.70
CA ASP A 13 3.83 -3.08 6.12
C ASP A 13 3.06 -1.75 6.01
N LEU A 14 3.08 -0.94 7.07
CA LEU A 14 2.43 0.37 7.10
C LEU A 14 3.00 1.34 6.04
N LEU A 15 4.33 1.36 5.88
CA LEU A 15 5.00 2.16 4.84
C LEU A 15 4.58 1.70 3.44
N GLY A 16 4.52 0.39 3.20
CA GLY A 16 4.05 -0.20 1.95
C GLY A 16 2.61 0.20 1.63
N ARG A 17 1.69 0.07 2.60
CA ARG A 17 0.30 0.53 2.44
C ARG A 17 0.19 2.03 2.19
N THR A 18 1.09 2.83 2.79
CA THR A 18 1.15 4.28 2.52
C THR A 18 1.56 4.58 1.09
N ALA A 19 2.53 3.84 0.55
CA ALA A 19 2.91 3.97 -0.85
C ALA A 19 1.74 3.62 -1.79
N ASP A 20 1.00 2.56 -1.48
CA ASP A 20 -0.18 2.16 -2.26
C ASP A 20 -1.32 3.18 -2.16
N ALA A 21 -1.58 3.73 -0.97
CA ALA A 21 -2.56 4.79 -0.77
C ALA A 21 -2.18 6.07 -1.51
N LEU A 22 -0.91 6.48 -1.45
CA LEU A 22 -0.38 7.59 -2.24
C LEU A 22 -0.53 7.32 -3.74
N SER A 23 -0.29 6.09 -4.18
CA SER A 23 -0.44 5.72 -5.58
C SER A 23 -1.87 5.90 -6.07
N ALA A 24 -2.84 5.42 -5.29
CA ALA A 24 -4.25 5.60 -5.57
C ALA A 24 -4.67 7.08 -5.55
N TYR A 25 -4.15 7.85 -4.58
CA TYR A 25 -4.46 9.27 -4.42
C TYR A 25 -3.90 10.14 -5.55
N MET A 26 -2.63 9.93 -5.93
CA MET A 26 -1.96 10.70 -6.99
C MET A 26 -2.34 10.23 -8.40
N GLY A 27 -2.91 9.02 -8.53
CA GLY A 27 -3.16 8.39 -9.82
C GLY A 27 -1.88 8.04 -10.58
N LYS A 28 -0.75 7.95 -9.88
CA LYS A 28 0.58 7.59 -10.39
C LYS A 28 1.17 6.53 -9.46
N PRO A 29 1.99 5.59 -9.96
CA PRO A 29 2.66 4.63 -9.10
C PRO A 29 3.61 5.34 -8.14
N VAL A 30 3.58 4.99 -6.86
CA VAL A 30 4.53 5.47 -5.84
C VAL A 30 5.27 4.27 -5.28
N LEU A 31 6.59 4.39 -5.22
CA LEU A 31 7.51 3.37 -4.74
C LEU A 31 8.04 3.78 -3.39
N ALA A 32 7.94 2.86 -2.43
CA ALA A 32 8.65 2.96 -1.16
C ALA A 32 9.85 2.01 -1.21
N GLN A 33 11.06 2.55 -1.10
CA GLN A 33 12.30 1.77 -1.10
C GLN A 33 13.00 1.92 0.24
N VAL A 34 13.35 0.79 0.86
CA VAL A 34 14.15 0.77 2.08
C VAL A 34 15.63 0.69 1.73
N MET A 35 16.38 1.61 2.30
CA MET A 35 17.84 1.64 2.27
C MET A 35 18.38 1.04 3.56
N ASP A 36 19.33 0.12 3.41
CA ASP A 36 19.84 -0.69 4.50
C ASP A 36 20.71 0.13 5.48
N ALA A 37 20.66 -0.23 6.77
CA ALA A 37 21.46 0.41 7.81
C ALA A 37 22.97 0.14 7.69
N ALA A 38 23.39 -0.72 6.76
CA ALA A 38 24.80 -1.11 6.57
C ALA A 38 25.73 0.06 6.25
N GLU A 39 25.24 1.09 5.53
CA GLU A 39 26.07 2.24 5.12
C GLU A 39 25.97 3.43 6.09
N THR A 40 24.79 3.66 6.66
CA THR A 40 24.45 4.86 7.46
C THR A 40 24.37 4.59 8.97
N GLY A 41 24.21 3.33 9.37
CA GLY A 41 23.92 2.91 10.75
C GLY A 41 22.42 2.88 11.10
N PHE A 42 21.55 3.34 10.20
CA PHE A 42 20.10 3.38 10.38
C PHE A 42 19.37 3.14 9.06
N GLU A 43 18.30 2.35 9.09
CA GLU A 43 17.42 2.19 7.93
C GLU A 43 16.62 3.48 7.70
N TRP A 44 16.39 3.75 6.42
CA TRP A 44 15.54 4.84 5.97
C TRP A 44 14.77 4.40 4.74
N VAL A 45 13.54 4.90 4.61
CA VAL A 45 12.64 4.60 3.51
C VAL A 45 12.43 5.85 2.68
N VAL A 46 12.61 5.75 1.38
CA VAL A 46 12.35 6.84 0.43
C VAL A 46 11.07 6.55 -0.33
N PHE A 47 10.23 7.57 -0.47
CA PHE A 47 9.04 7.56 -1.31
C PHE A 47 9.34 8.33 -2.59
N ALA A 48 9.22 7.66 -3.73
CA ALA A 48 9.46 8.27 -5.02
C ALA A 48 8.43 7.85 -6.08
N VAL A 49 8.15 8.73 -7.02
CA VAL A 49 7.29 8.46 -8.18
C VAL A 49 8.18 8.17 -9.38
N PRO A 50 8.15 6.98 -9.98
CA PRO A 50 8.97 6.71 -11.17
C PRO A 50 8.54 7.64 -12.30
N LEU A 51 9.52 8.36 -12.85
CA LEU A 51 9.35 9.32 -13.92
C LEU A 51 9.40 8.62 -15.28
N GLN A 52 8.69 9.18 -16.25
CA GLN A 52 8.72 8.67 -17.61
C GLN A 52 9.85 9.34 -18.40
N PRO A 53 10.35 8.74 -19.49
CA PRO A 53 11.41 9.32 -20.30
C PRO A 53 11.09 10.70 -20.89
N GLN A 54 9.80 11.07 -20.93
CA GLN A 54 9.32 12.38 -21.37
C GLN A 54 9.23 13.44 -20.26
N ASP A 55 9.36 13.06 -18.99
CA ASP A 55 9.35 14.00 -17.87
C ASP A 55 10.67 14.79 -17.81
N LYS A 56 10.57 16.05 -17.42
CA LYS A 56 11.74 16.92 -17.30
C LYS A 56 12.33 16.80 -15.89
N LEU A 57 13.44 16.08 -15.80
CA LEU A 57 14.18 15.83 -14.56
C LEU A 57 14.65 17.11 -13.85
N ASP A 58 14.87 18.22 -14.57
CA ASP A 58 15.41 19.48 -14.02
C ASP A 58 14.46 20.24 -13.07
N ASP A 59 13.15 19.95 -13.11
CA ASP A 59 12.15 20.59 -12.23
C ASP A 59 11.94 19.81 -10.92
N PHE A 60 12.56 18.63 -10.78
CA PHE A 60 12.30 17.70 -9.68
C PHE A 60 13.59 17.22 -9.02
N ILE A 61 13.50 16.86 -7.74
CA ILE A 61 14.58 16.13 -7.08
C ILE A 61 14.50 14.68 -7.55
N THR A 62 15.44 14.25 -8.37
CA THR A 62 15.45 12.89 -8.92
C THR A 62 16.24 11.94 -8.05
N VAL A 63 15.69 10.76 -7.80
CA VAL A 63 16.32 9.66 -7.07
C VAL A 63 16.22 8.39 -7.89
N GLU A 64 17.27 7.57 -7.88
CA GLU A 64 17.24 6.26 -8.52
C GLU A 64 16.53 5.27 -7.60
N VAL A 65 15.45 4.68 -8.09
CA VAL A 65 14.65 3.68 -7.38
C VAL A 65 14.54 2.41 -8.22
N GLY A 66 14.54 1.27 -7.54
CA GLY A 66 14.69 -0.03 -8.21
C GLY A 66 16.15 -0.50 -8.24
N GLY A 67 16.43 -1.52 -9.04
CA GLY A 67 17.75 -2.14 -9.19
C GLY A 67 17.93 -3.49 -8.48
N PRO A 68 19.14 -4.09 -8.58
CA PRO A 68 19.50 -5.30 -7.85
C PRO A 68 19.43 -5.08 -6.34
N ASP A 69 18.98 -6.08 -5.59
CA ASP A 69 19.06 -6.09 -4.11
C ASP A 69 18.25 -5.00 -3.38
N VAL A 70 17.36 -4.29 -4.06
CA VAL A 70 16.56 -3.25 -3.39
C VAL A 70 15.31 -3.81 -2.73
N ARG A 71 15.01 -3.30 -1.53
CA ARG A 71 13.83 -3.69 -0.76
C ARG A 71 12.68 -2.71 -1.02
N LEU A 72 11.90 -2.99 -2.06
CA LEU A 72 10.67 -2.25 -2.36
C LEU A 72 9.52 -2.74 -1.48
N LEU A 73 8.69 -1.80 -1.00
CA LEU A 73 7.55 -2.05 -0.14
C LEU A 73 6.22 -1.83 -0.90
N GLY A 74 5.16 -2.48 -0.41
CA GLY A 74 3.81 -2.37 -0.97
C GLY A 74 3.66 -3.05 -2.34
N ASN A 75 2.60 -2.69 -3.06
CA ASN A 75 2.28 -3.23 -4.39
C ASN A 75 2.90 -2.41 -5.53
N LYS A 76 3.83 -1.49 -5.23
CA LYS A 76 4.51 -0.62 -6.22
C LYS A 76 3.50 0.18 -7.08
N GLY A 77 2.32 0.48 -6.54
CA GLY A 77 1.24 1.12 -7.29
C GLY A 77 0.75 0.32 -8.51
N GLY A 78 0.94 -1.00 -8.51
CA GLY A 78 0.57 -1.89 -9.63
C GLY A 78 1.58 -1.90 -10.79
N LEU A 79 2.77 -1.31 -10.62
CA LEU A 79 3.84 -1.44 -11.62
C LEU A 79 4.47 -2.82 -11.58
N ASP A 80 4.45 -3.49 -12.73
CA ASP A 80 5.23 -4.68 -13.01
C ASP A 80 6.69 -4.26 -13.29
N MET A 81 7.43 -3.98 -12.22
CA MET A 81 8.87 -3.74 -12.33
C MET A 81 9.57 -5.08 -12.53
N ALA A 82 10.27 -5.23 -13.65
CA ALA A 82 11.17 -6.36 -13.82
C ALA A 82 12.19 -6.36 -12.67
N ASP A 83 12.41 -7.54 -12.07
CA ASP A 83 13.50 -7.73 -11.12
C ASP A 83 14.78 -7.13 -11.72
N ASN A 84 15.41 -6.20 -10.99
CA ASN A 84 16.65 -5.52 -11.35
C ASN A 84 16.55 -4.30 -12.29
N GLU A 85 15.36 -3.80 -12.61
CA GLU A 85 15.21 -2.56 -13.39
C GLU A 85 15.39 -1.31 -12.51
N LEU A 86 16.24 -0.38 -12.95
CA LEU A 86 16.50 0.91 -12.31
C LEU A 86 15.67 1.98 -13.03
N PHE A 87 14.99 2.82 -12.25
CA PHE A 87 14.19 3.91 -12.75
C PHE A 87 14.59 5.21 -12.06
N ASP A 88 14.60 6.30 -12.84
CA ASP A 88 14.61 7.64 -12.27
C ASP A 88 13.22 7.91 -11.67
N GLY A 89 13.17 8.28 -10.40
CA GLY A 89 11.96 8.68 -9.70
C GLY A 89 12.06 10.11 -9.18
N GLU A 90 10.94 10.81 -9.16
CA GLU A 90 10.77 12.05 -8.41
C GLU A 90 10.73 11.71 -6.93
N TYR A 91 11.72 12.17 -6.19
CA TYR A 91 11.78 12.08 -4.74
C TYR A 91 10.66 12.93 -4.15
N LEU A 92 9.83 12.33 -3.31
CA LEU A 92 8.77 13.03 -2.58
C LEU A 92 9.23 13.41 -1.17
N TRP A 93 9.61 12.39 -0.39
CA TRP A 93 10.05 12.51 1.00
C TRP A 93 10.62 11.16 1.46
N ALA A 94 11.34 11.18 2.58
CA ALA A 94 11.86 9.99 3.22
C ALA A 94 11.53 9.97 4.71
N ILE A 95 11.53 8.77 5.30
CA ILE A 95 11.51 8.59 6.75
C ILE A 95 12.77 7.84 7.14
N GLN A 96 13.57 8.45 8.00
CA GLN A 96 14.75 7.83 8.57
C GLN A 96 14.53 7.50 10.04
N LEU A 97 15.19 6.43 10.49
CA LEU A 97 15.26 6.11 11.90
C LEU A 97 16.32 6.97 12.60
N SER A 98 16.08 7.26 13.88
CA SER A 98 17.00 8.02 14.72
C SER A 98 17.06 7.48 16.15
N GLU A 99 18.20 7.72 16.81
CA GLU A 99 18.43 7.39 18.23
C GLU A 99 18.00 8.53 19.17
N LEU A 100 17.38 9.59 18.63
CA LEU A 100 16.90 10.71 19.43
C LEU A 100 15.76 10.28 20.36
N GLU A 101 15.88 10.62 21.64
CA GLU A 101 14.85 10.33 22.64
C GLU A 101 13.57 11.11 22.31
N GLY A 102 12.47 10.40 22.06
CA GLY A 102 11.20 11.01 21.67
C GLY A 102 11.02 11.21 20.15
N ALA A 103 11.98 10.73 19.35
CA ALA A 103 12.06 11.01 17.92
C ALA A 103 12.69 9.83 17.16
N ARG A 104 12.08 8.65 17.29
CA ARG A 104 12.52 7.44 16.58
C ARG A 104 12.41 7.58 15.06
N PHE A 105 11.40 8.29 14.56
CA PHE A 105 11.15 8.52 13.15
C PHE A 105 11.30 10.01 12.82
N ILE A 106 12.05 10.29 11.76
CA ILE A 106 12.26 11.63 11.23
C ILE A 106 11.80 11.66 9.80
N LYS A 107 10.91 12.58 9.47
CA LYS A 107 10.49 12.84 8.09
C LYS A 107 11.38 13.90 7.49
N VAL A 108 11.94 13.57 6.34
CA VAL A 108 12.83 14.41 5.55
C VAL A 108 12.13 14.75 4.24
N ASP A 109 12.10 16.02 3.88
CA ASP A 109 11.50 16.47 2.63
C ASP A 109 12.47 16.37 1.44
N GLN A 110 12.07 16.92 0.30
CA GLN A 110 12.84 16.94 -0.95
C GLN A 110 14.11 17.79 -0.90
N GLU A 111 14.17 18.78 -0.01
CA GLU A 111 15.36 19.62 0.18
C GLU A 111 16.37 18.93 1.11
N GLY A 112 15.98 17.82 1.74
CA GLY A 112 16.75 17.16 2.79
C GLY A 112 16.51 17.77 4.16
N ASP A 113 15.49 18.62 4.30
CA ASP A 113 15.12 19.27 5.56
C ASP A 113 14.23 18.35 6.39
N GLU A 114 14.55 18.27 7.68
CA GLU A 114 13.76 17.53 8.65
C GLU A 114 12.48 18.32 8.97
N ILE A 115 11.34 17.84 8.48
CA ILE A 115 10.05 18.53 8.61
C ILE A 115 9.17 17.96 9.73
N GLY A 116 9.58 16.86 10.38
CA GLY A 116 8.85 16.28 11.49
C GLY A 116 9.61 15.15 12.20
N TRP A 117 9.38 15.02 13.51
CA TRP A 117 10.00 14.01 14.38
C TRP A 117 8.96 13.44 15.34
N THR A 118 8.93 12.12 15.52
CA THR A 118 7.98 11.44 16.43
C THR A 118 8.48 10.04 16.79
N ASP A 119 7.91 9.43 17.83
CA ASP A 119 8.10 8.02 18.17
C ASP A 119 7.12 7.08 17.45
N ASN A 120 6.04 7.62 16.88
CA ASN A 120 5.01 6.83 16.22
C ASN A 120 4.98 7.16 14.73
N LEU A 121 5.31 6.18 13.89
CA LEU A 121 5.36 6.37 12.44
C LEU A 121 4.07 6.96 11.86
N GLN A 122 2.92 6.53 12.38
CA GLN A 122 1.58 6.95 11.94
C GLN A 122 1.38 8.48 11.97
N ASP A 123 1.97 9.18 12.94
CA ASP A 123 1.85 10.64 13.06
C ASP A 123 2.57 11.40 11.92
N LEU A 124 3.53 10.78 11.21
CA LEU A 124 4.25 11.41 10.08
C LEU A 124 3.62 11.13 8.71
N LEU A 125 2.77 10.10 8.65
CA LEU A 125 2.17 9.66 7.39
C LEU A 125 1.02 10.61 7.01
N PRO A 126 0.84 10.88 5.71
CA PRO A 126 -0.22 11.77 5.23
C PRO A 126 -1.63 11.19 5.39
N PHE A 127 -1.75 9.88 5.64
CA PHE A 127 -3.01 9.19 5.82
C PHE A 127 -3.01 8.41 7.14
N ASP A 128 -4.09 8.54 7.90
CA ASP A 128 -4.42 7.60 8.97
C ASP A 128 -4.81 6.27 8.31
N ILE A 129 -3.82 5.41 8.04
CA ILE A 129 -4.08 4.02 7.67
C ILE A 129 -4.47 3.31 8.96
N VAL A 130 -5.71 3.54 9.38
CA VAL A 130 -6.36 2.65 10.32
C VAL A 130 -6.43 1.29 9.64
N ASP A 131 -5.92 0.27 10.32
CA ASP A 131 -6.10 -1.14 9.99
C ASP A 131 -7.59 -1.49 10.17
N GLU A 132 -8.46 -0.84 9.42
CA GLU A 132 -9.82 -1.31 9.19
C GLU A 132 -9.61 -2.47 8.24
N ALA A 133 -9.42 -3.66 8.81
CA ALA A 133 -9.50 -4.92 8.08
C ALA A 133 -10.62 -4.75 7.07
N ILE A 134 -10.27 -4.71 5.78
CA ILE A 134 -11.24 -4.69 4.70
C ILE A 134 -12.04 -5.96 4.91
N SER A 135 -13.17 -5.82 5.58
CA SER A 135 -14.13 -6.90 5.72
C SER A 135 -14.55 -7.14 4.29
N ASP A 136 -14.18 -8.31 3.78
CA ASP A 136 -14.38 -8.80 2.41
C ASP A 136 -15.88 -9.04 2.13
N ASP A 137 -16.72 -8.09 2.51
CA ASP A 137 -18.16 -8.06 2.27
C ASP A 137 -18.39 -7.30 0.96
N LEU A 138 -17.80 -7.84 -0.10
CA LEU A 138 -18.33 -7.65 -1.44
C LEU A 138 -19.65 -8.44 -1.48
N ASP A 139 -20.72 -7.81 -1.01
CA ASP A 139 -22.09 -8.25 -1.24
C ASP A 139 -22.32 -8.22 -2.76
N ASP A 140 -22.10 -9.38 -3.39
CA ASP A 140 -22.44 -9.72 -4.76
C ASP A 140 -23.97 -9.77 -4.90
N ASP A 141 -24.61 -8.60 -4.89
CA ASP A 141 -26.04 -8.47 -5.19
C ASP A 141 -26.24 -8.51 -6.72
N ASN A 142 -25.93 -9.67 -7.29
CA ASN A 142 -26.32 -10.06 -8.63
C ASN A 142 -27.81 -10.44 -8.62
N GLU A 143 -28.69 -9.46 -8.77
CA GLU A 143 -30.11 -9.69 -9.09
C GLU A 143 -30.27 -9.94 -10.62
N PRO A 144 -30.57 -11.17 -11.08
CA PRO A 144 -31.11 -11.38 -12.41
C PRO A 144 -32.60 -11.00 -12.44
N ASP A 145 -32.93 -9.93 -13.17
CA ASP A 145 -34.31 -9.57 -13.54
C ASP A 145 -34.84 -10.56 -14.60
N ASP A 146 -35.41 -11.67 -14.14
CA ASP A 146 -36.18 -12.63 -14.96
C ASP A 146 -37.67 -12.53 -14.61
N GLN A 147 -38.35 -11.53 -15.15
CA GLN A 147 -39.82 -11.48 -15.18
C GLN A 147 -40.33 -11.87 -16.57
N ASP A 148 -40.22 -13.16 -16.90
CA ASP A 148 -40.90 -13.78 -18.04
C ASP A 148 -42.33 -14.23 -17.69
N ALA A 149 -43.17 -14.16 -18.69
CA ALA A 149 -44.61 -14.08 -18.66
C ALA A 149 -45.35 -15.39 -18.35
N GLY A 150 -46.53 -15.24 -17.74
CA GLY A 150 -47.72 -16.03 -18.07
C GLY A 150 -47.91 -17.32 -17.29
N THR A 151 -48.77 -17.27 -16.28
CA THR A 151 -49.45 -18.45 -15.73
C THR A 151 -50.57 -18.93 -16.67
N PRO A 152 -50.54 -20.17 -17.18
CA PRO A 152 -51.75 -20.90 -17.48
C PRO A 152 -52.11 -21.83 -16.30
N ASP A 153 -53.28 -21.56 -15.75
CA ASP A 153 -54.08 -22.39 -14.84
C ASP A 153 -54.28 -23.80 -15.41
N LEU A 154 -53.98 -24.88 -14.66
CA LEU A 154 -54.66 -26.20 -14.69
C LEU A 154 -54.15 -27.14 -13.55
N PRO A 155 -54.95 -28.14 -13.11
CA PRO A 155 -55.29 -28.28 -11.69
C PRO A 155 -54.73 -29.49 -10.92
N VAL A 156 -54.78 -29.33 -9.60
CA VAL A 156 -54.42 -30.22 -8.48
C VAL A 156 -54.82 -31.70 -8.70
N SER A 157 -53.83 -32.59 -8.61
CA SER A 157 -54.03 -34.05 -8.58
C SER A 157 -53.31 -34.69 -7.37
N TYR A 158 -54.07 -34.81 -6.27
CA TYR A 158 -54.19 -35.97 -5.38
C TYR A 158 -52.91 -36.75 -4.98
N LEU A 159 -52.47 -36.57 -3.73
CA LEU A 159 -51.70 -37.58 -2.97
C LEU A 159 -52.52 -38.00 -1.74
N PRO A 160 -52.86 -39.29 -1.57
CA PRO A 160 -53.60 -39.77 -0.40
C PRO A 160 -52.71 -39.86 0.85
N PRO A 161 -53.28 -39.77 2.06
CA PRO A 161 -52.52 -39.84 3.31
C PRO A 161 -52.07 -41.28 3.58
N SER A 162 -50.77 -41.49 3.74
CA SER A 162 -50.24 -42.74 4.27
C SER A 162 -50.17 -42.67 5.79
N ASP A 163 -51.20 -43.25 6.39
CA ASP A 163 -51.30 -43.74 7.75
C ASP A 163 -50.08 -44.60 8.15
N LYS A 164 -49.56 -44.42 9.37
CA LYS A 164 -49.31 -45.50 10.36
C LYS A 164 -48.58 -44.99 11.63
N LEU A 165 -49.35 -45.04 12.72
CA LEU A 165 -49.04 -45.83 13.93
C LEU A 165 -48.04 -45.29 14.98
N HIS A 166 -48.58 -44.62 16.00
CA HIS A 166 -48.45 -45.03 17.42
C HIS A 166 -49.59 -44.44 18.25
#